data_AF-B4VR15-F1
#
_entry.id   AF-B4VR15-F1
#
_cell.length_a   1.000
_cell.length_b   1.000
_cell.length_c   1.000
_cell.angle_alpha   90.00
_cell.angle_beta   90.00
_cell.angle_gamma   90.00
#
_symmetry.space_group_name_H-M   'P 1'
#
loop_
_entity.id
_entity.type
_entity.pdbx_description
1 polymer ?
#
loop_
_entity_poly.entity_id
_entity_poly.type
_entity_poly.pdbx_seq_one_letter_code
_entity_poly.pdbx_strand_id
1 'polypeptide(L)'
;MLRVPVLSKSGKPLMPTKPSRARRWLKEGKAKIMHNDLECFTIQLTFETGEDTQPIAIGQRQMLKWLSELATVTTHQGWQRDGNGTTQLRQWLGLAEDKKNKANE
;
A
#
# COMPACT_ATOMS: atom_id res chain seq x y z
N MET A 1 7.55 -7.83 -2.95
CA MET A 1 6.25 -8.46 -2.59
C MET A 1 5.31 -8.30 -3.76
N LEU A 2 4.83 -9.40 -4.33
CA LEU A 2 3.90 -9.36 -5.46
C LEU A 2 2.55 -8.76 -5.00
N ARG A 3 2.01 -7.84 -5.80
CA ARG A 3 0.71 -7.19 -5.61
C ARG A 3 -0.15 -7.49 -6.82
N VAL A 4 -1.44 -7.69 -6.60
CA VAL A 4 -2.42 -7.97 -7.67
C VAL A 4 -3.22 -6.69 -7.91
N PRO A 5 -3.19 -6.12 -9.14
CA PRO A 5 -4.05 -5.02 -9.51
C PRO A 5 -5.53 -5.39 -9.33
N VAL A 6 -6.31 -4.44 -8.81
CA VAL A 6 -7.73 -4.62 -8.55
C VAL A 6 -8.50 -3.51 -9.25
N LEU A 7 -9.56 -3.88 -9.96
CA LEU A 7 -10.52 -2.96 -10.53
C LEU A 7 -11.81 -3.00 -9.71
N SER A 8 -12.44 -1.83 -9.54
CA SER A 8 -13.79 -1.72 -9.01
C SER A 8 -14.79 -2.38 -9.96
N LYS A 9 -16.04 -2.54 -9.52
CA LYS A 9 -17.11 -3.03 -10.38
C LYS A 9 -17.34 -2.14 -11.60
N SER A 10 -17.10 -0.83 -11.49
CA SER A 10 -17.16 0.15 -12.58
C SER A 10 -15.91 0.14 -13.50
N GLY A 11 -14.88 -0.65 -13.18
CA GLY A 11 -13.65 -0.76 -13.94
C GLY A 11 -12.56 0.24 -13.55
N LYS A 12 -12.78 1.06 -12.51
CA LYS A 12 -11.77 2.01 -12.03
C LYS A 12 -10.66 1.30 -11.24
N PRO A 13 -9.39 1.71 -11.37
CA PRO A 13 -8.30 1.15 -10.57
C PRO A 13 -8.47 1.41 -9.08
N LEU A 14 -8.27 0.38 -8.27
CA LEU A 14 -8.25 0.44 -6.80
C LEU A 14 -6.86 0.12 -6.26
N MET A 15 -6.67 0.31 -4.96
CA MET A 15 -5.44 -0.10 -4.27
C MET A 15 -5.15 -1.59 -4.52
N PRO A 16 -3.93 -1.95 -4.94
CA PRO A 16 -3.63 -3.33 -5.29
C PRO A 16 -3.56 -4.21 -4.03
N THR A 17 -4.02 -5.46 -4.16
CA THR A 17 -4.20 -6.35 -3.01
C THR A 17 -3.12 -7.43 -2.91
N LYS A 18 -3.15 -8.17 -1.80
CA LYS A 18 -2.31 -9.36 -1.59
C LYS A 18 -2.81 -10.51 -2.48
N PRO A 19 -1.92 -11.31 -3.10
CA PRO A 19 -2.32 -12.47 -3.89
C PRO A 19 -3.22 -13.47 -3.15
N SER A 20 -3.03 -13.64 -1.83
CA SER A 20 -3.89 -14.50 -1.01
C SER A 20 -5.34 -13.99 -0.92
N ARG A 21 -5.55 -12.67 -0.77
CA ARG A 21 -6.88 -12.04 -0.75
C ARG A 21 -7.55 -12.15 -2.12
N ALA A 22 -6.80 -11.92 -3.20
CA ALA A 22 -7.29 -12.09 -4.57
C ALA A 22 -7.79 -13.52 -4.86
N ARG A 23 -7.01 -14.55 -4.50
CA ARG A 23 -7.42 -15.96 -4.65
C ARG A 23 -8.69 -16.29 -3.87
N ARG A 24 -8.80 -15.78 -2.64
CA ARG A 24 -10.00 -15.98 -1.81
C ARG A 24 -11.23 -15.36 -2.47
N TRP A 25 -11.12 -14.13 -2.98
CA TRP A 25 -12.24 -13.48 -3.69
C TRP A 25 -12.65 -14.22 -4.96
N LEU A 26 -11.70 -14.75 -5.72
CA LEU A 26 -12.00 -15.58 -6.89
C LEU A 26 -12.73 -16.87 -6.49
N LYS A 27 -12.25 -17.57 -5.45
CA LYS A 27 -12.89 -18.79 -4.93
C LYS A 27 -14.32 -18.52 -4.40
N GLU A 28 -14.53 -17.37 -3.78
CA GLU A 28 -15.84 -16.94 -3.25
C GLU A 28 -16.77 -16.30 -4.30
N GLY A 29 -16.34 -16.16 -5.56
CA GLY A 29 -17.13 -15.52 -6.62
C GLY A 29 -17.29 -13.99 -6.49
N LYS A 30 -16.50 -13.35 -5.62
CA LYS A 30 -16.51 -11.90 -5.35
C LYS A 30 -15.67 -11.08 -6.35
N ALA A 31 -14.91 -11.76 -7.19
CA ALA A 31 -14.10 -11.15 -8.22
C ALA A 31 -14.06 -12.03 -9.48
N LYS A 32 -13.72 -11.40 -10.62
CA LYS A 32 -13.48 -12.05 -11.90
C LYS A 32 -12.08 -11.71 -12.39
N ILE A 33 -11.45 -12.61 -13.14
CA ILE A 33 -10.18 -12.32 -13.81
C ILE A 33 -10.49 -11.40 -15.00
N MET A 34 -9.74 -10.32 -15.12
CA MET A 34 -9.81 -9.39 -16.24
C MET A 34 -8.52 -9.41 -17.03
N HIS A 35 -8.65 -9.48 -18.34
CA HIS A 35 -7.54 -9.29 -19.27
C HIS A 35 -7.39 -7.80 -19.56
N ASN A 36 -6.14 -7.33 -19.54
CA ASN A 36 -5.77 -5.97 -19.93
C ASN A 36 -4.62 -6.03 -20.93
N ASP A 37 -4.38 -4.92 -21.61
CA ASP A 37 -3.33 -4.80 -22.64
C ASP A 37 -1.91 -4.99 -22.06
N LEU A 38 -1.76 -4.92 -20.74
CA LEU A 38 -0.51 -5.16 -20.02
C LEU A 38 -0.24 -6.64 -19.74
N GLU A 39 -1.16 -7.54 -20.14
CA GLU A 39 -1.13 -8.99 -19.87
C GLU A 39 -0.88 -9.34 -18.40
N CYS A 40 -1.20 -8.39 -17.51
CA CYS A 40 -0.98 -8.53 -16.09
C CYS A 40 -2.21 -9.19 -15.45
N PHE A 41 -1.98 -10.22 -14.63
CA PHE A 41 -3.04 -10.85 -13.85
C PHE A 41 -3.75 -9.82 -12.96
N THR A 42 -4.96 -9.45 -13.38
CA THR A 42 -5.78 -8.40 -12.78
C THR A 42 -7.14 -8.97 -12.42
N ILE A 43 -7.69 -8.55 -11.29
CA ILE A 43 -9.04 -8.96 -10.87
C ILE A 43 -9.98 -7.76 -10.86
N GLN A 44 -11.25 -7.98 -11.18
CA GLN A 44 -12.32 -6.99 -11.06
C GLN A 44 -13.36 -7.48 -10.05
N LEU A 45 -13.73 -6.61 -9.12
CA LEU A 45 -14.73 -6.91 -8.11
C LEU A 45 -16.14 -6.96 -8.71
N THR A 46 -16.99 -7.84 -8.17
CA THR A 46 -18.38 -7.99 -8.62
C THR A 46 -19.39 -7.22 -7.74
N PHE A 47 -18.90 -6.51 -6.73
CA PHE A 47 -19.68 -5.74 -5.75
C PHE A 47 -19.14 -4.31 -5.64
N GLU A 48 -19.98 -3.40 -5.13
CA GLU A 48 -19.59 -1.99 -4.93
C GLU A 48 -18.65 -1.85 -3.73
N THR A 49 -17.66 -0.96 -3.86
CA THR A 49 -16.69 -0.62 -2.81
C THR A 49 -16.41 0.87 -2.82
N GLY A 50 -15.77 1.37 -1.76
CA GLY A 50 -15.11 2.67 -1.81
C GLY A 50 -14.03 2.69 -2.90
N GLU A 51 -13.77 3.88 -3.45
CA GLU A 51 -12.78 4.13 -4.51
C GLU A 51 -11.57 4.94 -4.00
N ASP A 52 -11.44 5.08 -2.68
CA ASP A 52 -10.34 5.81 -2.07
C ASP A 52 -9.00 5.13 -2.36
N THR A 53 -8.09 5.89 -2.98
CA THR A 53 -6.74 5.44 -3.31
C THR A 53 -5.70 6.41 -2.76
N GLN A 54 -4.51 5.90 -2.48
CA GLN A 54 -3.37 6.74 -2.13
C GLN A 54 -2.47 6.89 -3.35
N PRO A 55 -1.91 8.09 -3.59
CA PRO A 55 -0.94 8.29 -4.66
C PRO A 55 0.28 7.38 -4.44
N ILE A 56 0.66 6.65 -5.48
CA ILE A 56 1.83 5.76 -5.44
C ILE A 56 3.05 6.56 -5.88
N ALA A 57 4.03 6.69 -4.98
CA ALA A 57 5.32 7.27 -5.30
C ALA A 57 6.31 6.17 -5.72
N ILE A 58 6.67 6.14 -7.01
CA ILE A 58 7.66 5.22 -7.57
C ILE A 58 9.04 5.87 -7.48
N GLY A 59 10.10 5.07 -7.34
CA GLY A 59 11.48 5.56 -7.42
C GLY A 59 12.03 6.18 -6.12
N GLN A 60 11.26 6.19 -5.02
CA GLN A 60 11.74 6.71 -3.73
C GLN A 60 13.08 6.12 -3.30
N ARG A 61 13.24 4.80 -3.42
CA ARG A 61 14.48 4.10 -3.07
C ARG A 61 15.66 4.52 -3.96
N GLN A 62 15.42 4.72 -5.25
CA GLN A 62 16.45 5.15 -6.18
C GLN A 62 16.88 6.59 -5.91
N MET A 63 15.91 7.46 -5.61
CA MET A 63 16.15 8.85 -5.23
C MET A 63 16.99 8.96 -3.96
N LEU A 64 16.71 8.15 -2.92
CA LEU A 64 17.53 8.14 -1.70
C LEU A 64 18.98 7.73 -1.98
N LYS A 65 19.21 6.79 -2.91
CA LYS A 65 20.55 6.43 -3.35
C LYS A 65 21.25 7.61 -4.03
N TRP A 66 20.60 8.25 -4.99
CA TRP A 66 21.19 9.41 -5.69
C TRP A 66 21.49 10.58 -4.75
N LEU A 67 20.59 10.88 -3.80
CA LEU A 67 20.81 11.95 -2.83
C LEU A 67 22.06 11.70 -1.96
N SER A 68 22.35 10.43 -1.63
CA SER A 68 23.56 10.09 -0.86
C SER A 68 24.87 10.33 -1.61
N GLU A 69 24.83 10.47 -2.94
CA GLU A 69 25.99 10.80 -3.76
C GLU A 69 26.23 12.32 -3.82
N LEU A 70 25.21 13.15 -3.55
CA LEU A 70 25.29 14.61 -3.59
C LEU A 70 25.61 15.24 -2.23
N ALA A 71 25.15 14.61 -1.14
CA ALA A 71 25.40 15.08 0.22
C ALA A 71 25.40 13.90 1.20
N THR A 72 25.99 14.10 2.37
CA THR A 72 25.94 13.11 3.46
C THR A 72 24.49 12.88 3.89
N VAL A 73 23.98 11.67 3.68
CA VAL A 73 22.63 11.27 4.08
C VAL A 73 22.71 10.32 5.28
N THR A 74 22.10 10.71 6.40
CA THR A 74 21.96 9.86 7.58
C THR A 74 20.59 9.18 7.54
N THR A 75 20.56 7.84 7.54
CA THR A 75 19.30 7.09 7.62
C THR A 75 18.88 6.90 9.06
N HIS A 76 17.75 7.47 9.43
CA HIS A 76 17.12 7.28 10.74
C HIS A 76 16.03 6.21 10.64
N GLN A 77 16.10 5.19 11.49
CA GLN A 77 15.09 4.14 11.53
C GLN A 77 14.01 4.51 12.54
N GLY A 78 12.73 4.30 12.20
CA GLY A 78 11.60 4.73 13.05
C GLY A 78 11.55 4.11 14.45
N TRP A 79 12.35 3.07 14.73
CA TRP A 79 12.50 2.46 16.06
C TRP A 79 13.70 2.99 16.86
N GLN A 80 14.57 3.80 16.26
CA GLN A 80 15.71 4.41 16.95
C GLN A 80 15.19 5.41 17.99
N ARG A 81 15.93 5.50 19.11
CA ARG A 81 15.62 6.44 20.20
C ARG A 81 16.45 7.72 20.06
N ASP A 82 16.32 8.39 18.92
CA ASP A 82 17.13 9.56 18.53
C ASP A 82 16.33 10.88 18.48
N GLY A 83 15.05 10.85 18.86
CA GLY A 83 14.12 11.98 18.81
C GLY A 83 13.18 11.96 17.61
N ASN A 84 13.51 11.21 16.55
CA ASN A 84 12.72 11.12 15.31
C ASN A 84 11.96 9.79 15.16
N GLY A 85 12.01 8.92 16.17
CA GLY A 85 11.23 7.69 16.19
C GLY A 85 9.72 7.97 16.16
N THR A 86 8.94 7.12 15.49
CA THR A 86 7.49 7.36 15.29
C THR A 86 6.73 7.45 16.61
N THR A 87 7.12 6.66 17.63
CA THR A 87 6.55 6.74 18.97
C THR A 87 6.91 8.04 19.68
N GLN A 88 8.14 8.54 19.51
CA GLN A 88 8.61 9.78 20.14
C GLN A 88 7.95 11.00 19.52
N LEU A 89 7.87 11.04 18.18
CA LEU A 89 7.11 12.07 17.45
C LEU A 89 5.63 12.04 17.81
N ARG A 90 5.02 10.84 17.92
CA ARG A 90 3.63 10.69 18.36
C ARG A 90 3.41 11.29 19.76
N GLN A 91 4.30 10.99 20.70
CA GLN A 91 4.25 11.52 22.07
C GLN A 91 4.45 13.04 22.09
N TRP A 92 5.46 13.55 21.37
CA TRP A 92 5.77 14.98 21.30
C TRP A 92 4.63 15.79 20.67
N LEU A 93 4.03 15.29 19.59
CA LEU A 93 2.89 15.91 18.91
C LEU A 93 1.54 15.69 19.63
N GLY A 94 1.51 14.93 20.73
CA GLY A 94 0.27 14.64 21.46
C GLY A 94 -0.74 13.79 20.68
N LEU A 95 -0.29 13.01 19.69
CA LEU A 95 -1.15 12.22 18.83
C LEU A 95 -1.63 10.94 19.53
N ALA A 96 -2.93 10.65 19.43
CA ALA A 96 -3.52 9.42 19.95
C ALA A 96 -3.06 8.20 19.14
N GLU A 97 -2.84 7.07 19.80
CA GLU A 97 -2.52 5.80 19.14
C GLU A 97 -3.82 5.07 18.80
N ASP A 98 -4.02 4.78 17.51
CA ASP A 98 -5.15 3.96 17.09
C ASP A 98 -4.85 2.47 17.34
N LYS A 99 -5.50 1.92 18.37
CA LYS A 99 -5.34 0.53 18.81
C LYS A 99 -6.20 -0.46 18.01
N LYS A 100 -6.95 -0.02 16.99
CA LYS A 100 -7.78 -0.92 16.18
C LYS A 100 -6.91 -1.91 15.41
N ASN A 101 -7.31 -3.18 15.48
CA ASN A 101 -6.60 -4.28 14.85
C ASN A 101 -6.85 -4.23 13.32
N LYS A 102 -5.91 -3.64 12.56
CA LYS A 102 -5.97 -3.44 11.09
C LYS A 102 -6.10 -4.73 10.25
N ALA A 103 -6.21 -5.89 10.88
CA ALA A 103 -6.40 -7.17 10.23
C ALA A 103 -7.85 -7.42 9.75
N ASN A 104 -8.82 -6.66 10.29
CA ASN A 104 -10.26 -6.92 10.09
C ASN A 104 -10.96 -5.92 9.14
N GLU A 105 -10.22 -5.17 8.32
CA GLU A 105 -10.74 -4.32 7.22
C GLU A 105 -10.44 -4.90 5.81
#